data_AF-A0A6C0F5X5-F1
#
_entry.id   AF-A0A6C0F5X5-F1
#
_cell.length_a   1.000
_cell.length_b   1.000
_cell.length_c   1.000
_cell.angle_alpha   90.00
_cell.angle_beta   90.00
_cell.angle_gamma   90.00
#
_symmetry.space_group_name_H-M   'P 1'
#
loop_
_entity.id
_entity.type
_entity.pdbx_description
1 polymer ?
#
loop_
_entity_poly.entity_id
_entity_poly.type
_entity_poly.pdbx_seq_one_letter_code
_entity_poly.pdbx_strand_id
1 'polypeptide(L)'
;MESSNKFLKNNDHNFYNGGPLTFELHTCEDCTQKSKKYNKEKKGDRIPKEIINLGYIDISYKGYRVNVTTPMMVCPFGFNKNSNSLNLQFTNYKTDSEMNSFFNFVQALEHKQMEYLGLNDDDVDLYLPQIRYDKKGKYDPNLLIKVPFRDNSYNVDIKTKDSSVSITNIFKFSKLKCDIYIDKIWKFNDKYVCKWKVERILII
;
A
#
# COMPACT_ATOMS: atom_id res chain seq x y z
N MET A 1 1.86 9.81 -32.93
CA MET A 1 1.90 10.29 -31.53
C MET A 1 0.74 9.64 -30.76
N GLU A 2 0.82 8.34 -30.52
CA GLU A 2 -0.15 7.57 -29.73
C GLU A 2 0.64 6.56 -28.90
N SER A 3 1.19 6.92 -27.72
CA SER A 3 1.96 5.91 -26.97
C SER A 3 2.13 6.07 -25.46
N SER A 4 1.55 7.09 -24.81
CA SER A 4 1.69 7.25 -23.34
C SER A 4 0.41 7.03 -22.53
N ASN A 5 -0.77 7.15 -23.13
CA ASN A 5 -2.04 7.23 -22.37
C ASN A 5 -2.70 5.88 -22.00
N LYS A 6 -2.14 4.72 -22.40
CA LYS A 6 -2.73 3.39 -22.16
C LYS A 6 -1.97 2.49 -21.17
N PHE A 7 -0.82 2.91 -20.66
CA PHE A 7 -0.01 2.04 -19.80
C PHE A 7 -0.56 1.96 -18.36
N LEU A 8 -0.79 3.11 -17.74
CA LEU A 8 -1.41 3.19 -16.42
C LEU A 8 -2.92 3.04 -16.54
N LYS A 9 -3.54 2.48 -15.50
CA LYS A 9 -5.01 2.33 -15.43
C LYS A 9 -5.70 3.68 -15.19
N ASN A 10 -5.01 4.63 -14.55
CA ASN A 10 -5.54 5.93 -14.13
C ASN A 10 -6.78 5.79 -13.23
N ASN A 11 -6.70 4.87 -12.26
CA ASN A 11 -7.75 4.65 -11.27
C ASN A 11 -7.70 5.76 -10.23
N ASP A 12 -8.69 6.65 -10.25
CA ASP A 12 -8.84 7.73 -9.27
C ASP A 12 -9.25 7.18 -7.90
N HIS A 13 -8.58 7.62 -6.83
CA HIS A 13 -8.90 7.25 -5.45
C HIS A 13 -10.26 7.76 -4.99
N ASN A 14 -10.83 8.77 -5.64
CA ASN A 14 -12.17 9.28 -5.35
C ASN A 14 -13.27 8.22 -5.55
N PHE A 15 -13.01 7.16 -6.33
CA PHE A 15 -13.92 6.02 -6.49
C PHE A 15 -14.31 5.37 -5.15
N TYR A 16 -13.43 5.45 -4.15
CA TYR A 16 -13.60 4.83 -2.83
C TYR A 16 -14.33 5.75 -1.82
N ASN A 17 -14.67 6.99 -2.20
CA ASN A 17 -15.39 7.92 -1.30
C ASN A 17 -16.87 7.56 -1.13
N GLY A 18 -17.43 6.74 -2.01
CA GLY A 18 -18.87 6.47 -2.10
C GLY A 18 -19.41 5.27 -1.30
N GLY A 19 -18.61 4.60 -0.45
CA GLY A 19 -19.10 3.46 0.31
C GLY A 19 -18.12 2.85 1.31
N PRO A 20 -18.58 1.91 2.16
CA PRO A 20 -17.75 1.26 3.15
C PRO A 20 -16.77 0.26 2.52
N LEU A 21 -15.63 0.07 3.17
CA LEU A 21 -14.73 -1.04 2.90
C LEU A 21 -15.28 -2.31 3.54
N THR A 22 -15.08 -3.44 2.87
CA THR A 22 -15.34 -4.76 3.43
C THR A 22 -14.02 -5.32 3.94
N PHE A 23 -14.06 -5.79 5.19
CA PHE A 23 -12.97 -6.50 5.82
C PHE A 23 -13.37 -7.95 6.05
N GLU A 24 -12.53 -8.87 5.63
CA GLU A 24 -12.73 -10.31 5.83
C GLU A 24 -11.61 -10.87 6.69
N LEU A 25 -11.98 -11.34 7.88
CA LEU A 25 -11.05 -11.84 8.88
C LEU A 25 -10.72 -13.32 8.61
N HIS A 26 -9.44 -13.64 8.64
CA HIS A 26 -8.95 -15.01 8.52
C HIS A 26 -8.05 -15.38 9.70
N THR A 27 -8.39 -16.47 10.38
CA THR A 27 -7.58 -17.03 11.48
C THR A 27 -6.70 -18.17 10.97
N CYS A 28 -5.53 -18.33 11.58
CA CYS A 28 -4.63 -19.43 11.28
C CYS A 28 -4.94 -20.62 12.20
N GLU A 29 -5.15 -21.80 11.63
CA GLU A 29 -5.42 -23.01 12.41
C GLU A 29 -4.26 -23.37 13.34
N ASP A 30 -3.04 -23.30 12.78
CA ASP A 30 -1.82 -23.64 13.48
C ASP A 30 -0.69 -22.69 13.02
N CYS A 31 -0.35 -21.74 13.88
CA CYS A 31 0.69 -20.76 13.62
C CYS A 31 2.11 -21.36 13.59
N THR A 32 2.30 -22.59 14.06
CA THR A 32 3.61 -23.27 14.14
C THR A 32 3.99 -23.98 12.85
N GLN A 33 3.02 -24.28 11.98
CA GLN A 33 3.27 -24.98 10.73
C GLN A 33 3.84 -24.07 9.64
N LYS A 34 4.76 -24.63 8.84
CA LYS A 34 5.34 -23.95 7.66
C LYS A 34 4.29 -23.67 6.59
N SER A 35 3.37 -24.61 6.38
CA SER A 35 2.22 -24.43 5.50
C SER A 35 1.01 -24.03 6.34
N LYS A 36 0.60 -22.77 6.22
CA LYS A 36 -0.49 -22.22 7.02
C LYS A 36 -1.82 -22.47 6.34
N LYS A 37 -2.76 -23.04 7.08
CA LYS A 37 -4.18 -23.10 6.71
C LYS A 37 -4.93 -21.98 7.40
N TYR A 38 -5.84 -21.36 6.66
CA TYR A 38 -6.60 -20.21 7.12
C TYR A 38 -8.09 -20.49 7.00
N ASN A 39 -8.82 -20.16 8.04
CA ASN A 39 -10.28 -20.23 8.04
C ASN A 39 -10.85 -18.82 7.99
N LYS A 40 -11.82 -18.63 7.10
CA LYS A 40 -12.61 -17.41 7.08
C LYS A 40 -13.51 -17.43 8.31
N GLU A 41 -13.34 -16.42 9.16
CA GLU A 41 -14.24 -16.22 10.28
C GLU A 41 -15.61 -15.79 9.74
N LYS A 42 -16.68 -16.34 10.33
CA LYS A 42 -18.02 -15.78 10.08
C LYS A 42 -18.04 -14.37 10.66
N LYS A 43 -18.80 -13.46 10.04
CA LYS A 43 -19.05 -12.14 10.64
C LYS A 43 -19.53 -12.36 12.08
N GLY A 44 -18.73 -11.91 13.02
CA GLY A 44 -18.96 -12.05 14.45
C GLY A 44 -18.21 -10.95 15.19
N ASP A 45 -18.61 -10.72 16.43
CA ASP A 45 -18.24 -9.52 17.21
C ASP A 45 -16.80 -9.52 17.74
N ARG A 46 -15.94 -10.44 17.31
CA ARG A 46 -14.58 -10.53 17.83
C ARG A 46 -13.73 -9.38 17.29
N ILE A 47 -13.15 -8.63 18.20
CA ILE A 47 -12.24 -7.53 17.88
C ILE A 47 -10.91 -8.14 17.39
N PRO A 48 -10.42 -7.80 16.18
CA PRO A 48 -9.25 -8.47 15.61
C PRO A 48 -7.99 -8.44 16.49
N LYS A 49 -7.78 -7.36 17.26
CA LYS A 49 -6.60 -7.26 18.12
C LYS A 49 -6.53 -8.30 19.24
N GLU A 50 -7.68 -8.84 19.65
CA GLU A 50 -7.82 -9.83 20.72
C GLU A 50 -7.62 -11.27 20.21
N ILE A 51 -7.47 -11.46 18.90
CA ILE A 51 -7.35 -12.77 18.28
C ILE A 51 -5.88 -13.20 18.24
N ILE A 52 -5.54 -14.15 19.10
CA ILE A 52 -4.18 -14.68 19.25
C ILE A 52 -3.66 -15.26 17.92
N ASN A 53 -4.48 -16.07 17.25
CA ASN A 53 -4.15 -16.75 16.00
C ASN A 53 -4.60 -15.98 14.76
N LEU A 54 -4.62 -14.65 14.81
CA LEU A 54 -4.93 -13.82 13.65
C LEU A 54 -3.99 -14.17 12.48
N GLY A 55 -4.57 -14.60 11.37
CA GLY A 55 -3.83 -14.90 10.14
C GLY A 55 -3.61 -13.63 9.34
N TYR A 56 -4.69 -13.11 8.76
CA TYR A 56 -4.71 -11.86 8.01
C TYR A 56 -6.13 -11.30 7.90
N ILE A 57 -6.26 -10.07 7.41
CA ILE A 57 -7.54 -9.47 7.04
C ILE A 57 -7.48 -9.05 5.57
N ASP A 58 -8.41 -9.55 4.77
CA ASP A 58 -8.62 -9.11 3.39
C ASP A 58 -9.42 -7.80 3.38
N ILE A 59 -9.00 -6.84 2.55
CA ILE A 59 -9.67 -5.56 2.38
C ILE A 59 -10.16 -5.44 0.94
N SER A 60 -11.44 -5.12 0.78
CA SER A 60 -12.04 -4.89 -0.54
C SER A 60 -13.04 -3.74 -0.52
N TYR A 61 -13.33 -3.20 -1.70
CA TYR A 61 -14.41 -2.25 -1.94
C TYR A 61 -15.33 -2.82 -3.00
N LYS A 62 -16.61 -3.01 -2.66
CA LYS A 62 -17.61 -3.66 -3.54
C LYS A 62 -17.14 -5.02 -4.08
N GLY A 63 -16.41 -5.78 -3.27
CA GLY A 63 -15.85 -7.10 -3.64
C GLY A 63 -14.57 -7.06 -4.48
N TYR A 64 -14.07 -5.87 -4.84
CA TYR A 64 -12.83 -5.70 -5.59
C TYR A 64 -11.68 -5.23 -4.71
N ARG A 65 -10.44 -5.62 -5.05
CA ARG A 65 -9.24 -5.13 -4.38
C ARG A 65 -9.11 -3.62 -4.57
N VAL A 66 -8.78 -2.89 -3.51
CA VAL A 66 -8.50 -1.45 -3.59
C VAL A 66 -7.21 -1.24 -4.39
N ASN A 67 -7.34 -0.59 -5.53
CA ASN A 67 -6.25 -0.19 -6.41
C ASN A 67 -6.43 1.28 -6.86
N VAL A 68 -5.32 1.99 -7.00
CA VAL A 68 -5.29 3.41 -7.33
C VAL A 68 -4.07 3.70 -8.19
N THR A 69 -4.18 4.70 -9.05
CA THR A 69 -3.02 5.27 -9.72
C THR A 69 -2.58 6.49 -8.91
N THR A 70 -1.30 6.52 -8.52
CA THR A 70 -0.76 7.67 -7.78
C THR A 70 -0.78 8.94 -8.64
N PRO A 71 -0.76 10.14 -8.03
CA PRO A 71 -0.26 11.33 -8.72
C PRO A 71 1.21 11.16 -9.12
N MET A 72 1.78 12.13 -9.84
CA MET A 72 3.21 12.14 -10.11
C MET A 72 3.98 12.38 -8.81
N MET A 73 4.79 11.41 -8.38
CA MET A 73 5.55 11.47 -7.13
C MET A 73 7.05 11.33 -7.38
N VAL A 74 7.86 11.95 -6.53
CA VAL A 74 9.33 11.81 -6.58
C VAL A 74 9.75 10.57 -5.80
N CYS A 75 10.63 9.75 -6.36
CA CYS A 75 11.26 8.64 -5.65
C CYS A 75 12.67 9.03 -5.17
N PRO A 76 12.84 9.63 -3.98
CA PRO A 76 14.11 10.24 -3.57
C PRO A 76 15.28 9.25 -3.52
N PHE A 77 15.01 7.99 -3.19
CA PHE A 77 16.06 7.00 -2.92
C PHE A 77 16.27 5.96 -4.04
N GLY A 78 15.43 5.99 -5.08
CA GLY A 78 15.38 4.93 -6.10
C GLY A 78 14.91 3.60 -5.52
N PHE A 79 15.12 2.53 -6.29
CA PHE A 79 14.75 1.17 -5.85
C PHE A 79 15.67 0.61 -4.77
N ASN A 80 15.10 0.19 -3.64
CA ASN A 80 15.82 -0.48 -2.57
C ASN A 80 15.72 -2.00 -2.72
N LYS A 81 16.82 -2.64 -3.18
CA LYS A 81 16.91 -4.09 -3.38
C LYS A 81 16.87 -4.91 -2.09
N ASN A 82 17.37 -4.38 -0.97
CA ASN A 82 17.38 -5.12 0.31
C ASN A 82 15.96 -5.30 0.86
N SER A 83 15.11 -4.30 0.65
CA SER A 83 13.72 -4.31 1.12
C SER A 83 12.71 -4.44 0.00
N ASN A 84 13.12 -4.71 -1.25
CA ASN A 84 12.30 -4.69 -2.47
C ASN A 84 11.22 -3.60 -2.43
N SER A 85 11.62 -2.35 -2.18
CA SER A 85 10.68 -1.26 -1.93
C SER A 85 11.07 0.05 -2.61
N LEU A 86 10.08 0.92 -2.74
CA LEU A 86 10.18 2.29 -3.21
C LEU A 86 9.60 3.21 -2.14
N ASN A 87 10.19 4.39 -1.99
CA ASN A 87 9.60 5.49 -1.21
C ASN A 87 9.16 6.54 -2.22
N LEU A 88 7.88 6.90 -2.21
CA LEU A 88 7.33 7.96 -3.06
C LEU A 88 6.98 9.17 -2.20
N GLN A 89 7.58 10.31 -2.48
CA GLN A 89 7.42 11.51 -1.68
C GLN A 89 6.12 12.24 -2.05
N PHE A 90 5.32 12.59 -1.04
CA PHE A 90 4.15 13.45 -1.16
C PHE A 90 4.58 14.92 -1.33
N THR A 91 5.32 15.20 -2.40
CA THR A 91 5.93 16.52 -2.64
C THR A 91 4.85 17.59 -2.73
N ASN A 92 4.99 18.67 -1.97
CA ASN A 92 4.06 19.81 -1.99
C ASN A 92 2.60 19.46 -1.66
N TYR A 93 2.34 18.37 -0.92
CA TYR A 93 0.97 17.94 -0.58
C TYR A 93 0.13 18.98 0.20
N LYS A 94 0.74 20.05 0.71
CA LYS A 94 0.03 21.15 1.37
C LYS A 94 -0.50 22.20 0.39
N THR A 95 0.05 22.28 -0.81
CA THR A 95 -0.28 23.31 -1.82
C THR A 95 -0.80 22.71 -3.12
N ASP A 96 -0.48 21.46 -3.42
CA ASP A 96 -0.99 20.71 -4.56
C ASP A 96 -2.26 19.94 -4.16
N SER A 97 -3.39 20.25 -4.79
CA SER A 97 -4.69 19.66 -4.46
C SER A 97 -4.81 18.17 -4.82
N GLU A 98 -4.18 17.73 -5.90
CA GLU A 98 -4.21 16.32 -6.33
C GLU A 98 -3.40 15.47 -5.34
N MET A 99 -2.19 15.93 -5.00
CA MET A 99 -1.32 15.29 -4.02
C MET A 99 -1.94 15.29 -2.63
N ASN A 100 -2.56 16.41 -2.21
CA ASN A 100 -3.26 16.51 -0.93
C ASN A 100 -4.41 15.50 -0.84
N SER A 101 -5.24 15.43 -1.89
CA SER A 101 -6.36 14.51 -1.96
C SER A 101 -5.91 13.06 -1.86
N PHE A 102 -4.85 12.69 -2.59
CA PHE A 102 -4.26 11.35 -2.53
C PHE A 102 -3.65 11.03 -1.15
N PHE A 103 -2.93 11.98 -0.54
CA PHE A 103 -2.39 11.84 0.82
C PHE A 103 -3.49 11.57 1.84
N ASN A 104 -4.55 12.40 1.83
CA ASN A 104 -5.70 12.26 2.74
C ASN A 104 -6.43 10.93 2.53
N PHE A 105 -6.53 10.46 1.28
CA PHE A 105 -7.11 9.16 0.98
C PHE A 105 -6.32 8.02 1.63
N VAL A 106 -4.98 8.01 1.49
CA VAL A 106 -4.14 6.97 2.11
C VAL A 106 -4.24 7.04 3.63
N GLN A 107 -4.20 8.24 4.21
CA GLN A 107 -4.33 8.43 5.66
C GLN A 107 -5.70 7.96 6.18
N ALA A 108 -6.80 8.34 5.53
CA ALA A 108 -8.15 7.92 5.89
C ALA A 108 -8.32 6.39 5.78
N LEU A 109 -7.68 5.77 4.79
CA LEU A 109 -7.66 4.33 4.64
C LEU A 109 -6.93 3.64 5.81
N GLU A 110 -5.78 4.16 6.24
CA GLU A 110 -5.06 3.65 7.42
C GLU A 110 -5.89 3.79 8.70
N HIS A 111 -6.60 4.92 8.89
CA HIS A 111 -7.50 5.10 10.02
C HIS A 111 -8.64 4.07 10.05
N LYS A 112 -9.30 3.81 8.91
CA LYS A 112 -10.35 2.78 8.82
C LYS A 112 -9.82 1.38 9.16
N GLN A 113 -8.57 1.10 8.83
CA GLN A 113 -7.94 -0.18 9.18
C GLN A 113 -7.66 -0.29 10.68
N MET A 114 -7.16 0.78 11.30
CA MET A 114 -6.95 0.84 12.75
C MET A 114 -8.27 0.69 13.52
N GLU A 115 -9.32 1.39 13.06
CA GLU A 115 -10.68 1.28 13.61
C GLU A 115 -11.19 -0.17 13.52
N TYR A 116 -11.07 -0.81 12.35
CA TYR A 116 -11.49 -2.19 12.17
C TYR A 116 -10.70 -3.18 13.06
N LEU A 117 -9.41 -2.93 13.26
CA LEU A 117 -8.58 -3.72 14.16
C LEU A 117 -8.97 -3.56 15.64
N GLY A 118 -9.76 -2.53 15.96
CA GLY A 118 -10.15 -2.14 17.31
C GLY A 118 -9.05 -1.39 18.05
N LEU A 119 -8.11 -0.77 17.34
CA LEU A 119 -7.05 0.03 17.95
C LEU A 119 -7.60 1.37 18.43
N ASN A 120 -7.13 1.82 19.59
CA ASN A 120 -7.44 3.08 20.24
C ASN A 120 -6.14 3.91 20.41
N ASP A 121 -6.23 5.04 21.10
CA ASP A 121 -5.09 5.93 21.30
C ASP A 121 -3.94 5.28 22.10
N ASP A 122 -4.24 4.29 22.94
CA ASP A 122 -3.24 3.60 23.76
C ASP A 122 -2.43 2.55 22.98
N ASP A 123 -2.97 2.03 21.87
CA ASP A 123 -2.36 0.94 21.08
C ASP A 123 -2.21 1.26 19.58
N VAL A 124 -2.35 2.55 19.21
CA VAL A 124 -2.16 3.04 17.84
C VAL A 124 -0.76 2.74 17.28
N ASP A 125 0.25 2.61 18.13
CA ASP A 125 1.64 2.30 17.76
C ASP A 125 1.84 0.84 17.33
N LEU A 126 0.85 -0.02 17.57
CA LEU A 126 0.79 -1.38 17.03
C LEU A 126 0.54 -1.38 15.53
N TYR A 127 -0.05 -0.32 14.97
CA TYR A 127 -0.20 -0.19 13.52
C TYR A 127 1.06 0.40 12.89
N LEU A 128 1.55 -0.23 11.82
CA LEU A 128 2.71 0.23 11.05
C LEU A 128 2.24 1.04 9.83
N PRO A 129 2.19 2.39 9.92
CA PRO A 129 1.74 3.22 8.80
C PRO A 129 2.69 3.10 7.62
N GLN A 130 2.16 3.17 6.41
CA GLN A 130 2.94 3.22 5.17
C GLN A 130 3.33 4.65 4.82
N ILE A 131 2.60 5.65 5.33
CA ILE A 131 3.06 7.04 5.34
C ILE A 131 4.18 7.19 6.39
N ARG A 132 5.37 7.61 5.95
CA ARG A 132 6.55 7.81 6.78
C ARG A 132 6.91 9.28 6.83
N TYR A 133 6.86 9.83 8.04
CA TYR A 133 7.27 11.20 8.33
C TYR A 133 8.77 11.25 8.64
N ASP A 134 9.42 12.31 8.20
CA ASP A 134 10.78 12.62 8.65
C ASP A 134 10.77 13.01 10.13
N LYS A 135 11.70 12.44 10.92
CA LYS A 135 11.77 12.67 12.37
C LYS A 135 11.96 14.13 12.74
N LYS A 136 12.59 14.93 11.86
CA LYS A 136 12.87 16.35 12.09
C LYS A 136 11.87 17.25 11.36
N GLY A 137 10.87 16.69 10.67
CA GLY A 137 9.92 17.43 9.85
C GLY A 137 10.57 18.23 8.71
N LYS A 138 11.82 17.87 8.32
CA LYS A 138 12.57 18.61 7.30
C LYS A 138 12.09 18.31 5.89
N TYR A 139 11.58 17.10 5.68
CA TYR A 139 11.18 16.60 4.38
C TYR A 139 9.70 16.23 4.37
N ASP A 140 9.07 16.38 3.21
CA ASP A 140 7.71 15.90 3.00
C ASP A 140 7.61 14.39 3.26
N PRO A 141 6.45 13.90 3.74
CA PRO A 141 6.24 12.49 4.03
C PRO A 141 6.44 11.62 2.78
N ASN A 142 6.74 10.34 3.00
CA ASN A 142 6.87 9.35 1.93
C ASN A 142 5.84 8.23 2.08
N LEU A 143 5.31 7.76 0.97
CA LEU A 143 4.57 6.50 0.89
C LEU A 143 5.55 5.35 0.64
N LEU A 144 5.60 4.40 1.55
CA LEU A 144 6.37 3.16 1.37
C LEU A 144 5.57 2.16 0.52
N ILE A 145 6.12 1.77 -0.62
CA ILE A 145 5.51 0.80 -1.55
C ILE A 145 6.44 -0.39 -1.73
N LYS A 146 5.88 -1.59 -1.67
CA LYS A 146 6.58 -2.85 -1.90
C LYS A 146 6.52 -3.22 -3.39
N VAL A 147 7.66 -3.60 -3.95
CA VAL A 147 7.75 -4.22 -5.27
C VAL A 147 7.59 -5.73 -5.11
N PRO A 148 6.53 -6.36 -5.66
CA PRO A 148 6.34 -7.79 -5.57
C PRO A 148 7.47 -8.57 -6.25
N PHE A 149 8.01 -9.57 -5.55
CA PHE A 149 9.03 -10.48 -6.07
C PHE A 149 8.56 -11.91 -5.85
N ARG A 150 8.42 -12.67 -6.93
CA ARG A 150 7.92 -14.06 -6.93
C ARG A 150 8.63 -14.84 -8.03
N ASP A 151 8.89 -16.13 -7.78
CA ASP A 151 9.47 -17.04 -8.79
C ASP A 151 10.77 -16.47 -9.40
N ASN A 152 11.62 -15.92 -8.53
CA ASN A 152 12.90 -15.27 -8.87
C ASN A 152 12.80 -14.07 -9.84
N SER A 153 11.64 -13.41 -9.91
CA SER A 153 11.40 -12.26 -10.77
C SER A 153 10.56 -11.18 -10.08
N TYR A 154 10.71 -9.93 -10.52
CA TYR A 154 9.82 -8.85 -10.09
C TYR A 154 8.54 -8.89 -10.92
N ASN A 155 7.40 -8.99 -10.24
CA ASN A 155 6.09 -8.98 -10.89
C ASN A 155 5.56 -7.55 -10.94
N VAL A 156 6.17 -6.74 -11.81
CA VAL A 156 5.84 -5.33 -12.03
C VAL A 156 6.19 -4.94 -13.46
N ASP A 157 5.27 -4.26 -14.14
CA ASP A 157 5.55 -3.67 -15.46
C ASP A 157 6.18 -2.29 -15.28
N ILE A 158 7.27 -2.00 -15.99
CA ILE A 158 7.97 -0.71 -15.87
C ILE A 158 8.27 -0.15 -17.25
N LYS A 159 7.91 1.11 -17.46
CA LYS A 159 8.16 1.84 -18.70
C LYS A 159 8.68 3.24 -18.46
N THR A 160 9.52 3.71 -19.37
CA THR A 160 9.74 5.14 -19.62
C THR A 160 8.75 5.62 -20.70
N LYS A 161 8.88 6.86 -21.16
CA LYS A 161 8.11 7.34 -22.33
C LYS A 161 8.39 6.54 -23.60
N ASP A 162 9.59 5.99 -23.73
CA ASP A 162 10.10 5.46 -24.99
C ASP A 162 10.27 3.94 -24.99
N SER A 163 10.39 3.30 -23.82
CA SER A 163 10.70 1.87 -23.74
C SER A 163 10.29 1.20 -22.43
N SER A 164 10.15 -0.13 -22.47
CA SER A 164 10.09 -0.95 -21.26
C SER A 164 11.48 -1.06 -20.63
N VAL A 165 11.56 -0.96 -19.31
CA VAL A 165 12.84 -0.99 -18.56
C VAL A 165 12.75 -1.91 -17.35
N SER A 166 13.89 -2.17 -16.71
CA SER A 166 13.96 -2.97 -15.48
C SER A 166 13.76 -2.10 -14.24
N ILE A 167 13.45 -2.73 -13.10
CA ILE A 167 13.36 -2.06 -11.79
C ILE A 167 14.67 -1.39 -11.38
N THR A 168 15.80 -1.91 -11.88
CA THR A 168 17.14 -1.33 -11.65
C THR A 168 17.33 0.03 -12.31
N ASN A 169 16.44 0.42 -13.23
CA ASN A 169 16.46 1.72 -13.89
C ASN A 169 15.70 2.81 -13.10
N ILE A 170 15.16 2.49 -11.92
CA ILE A 170 14.57 3.48 -11.02
C ILE A 170 15.66 4.07 -10.14
N PHE A 171 16.16 5.22 -10.59
CA PHE A 171 17.23 5.96 -9.92
C PHE A 171 16.70 6.89 -8.83
N LYS A 172 17.64 7.46 -8.06
CA LYS A 172 17.33 8.50 -7.08
C LYS A 172 16.68 9.70 -7.77
N PHE A 173 15.65 10.25 -7.14
CA PHE A 173 14.86 11.38 -7.60
C PHE A 173 14.10 11.16 -8.92
N SER A 174 13.96 9.91 -9.40
CA SER A 174 13.08 9.61 -10.52
C SER A 174 11.65 10.05 -10.21
N LYS A 175 10.99 10.70 -11.18
CA LYS A 175 9.57 11.02 -11.10
C LYS A 175 8.77 9.84 -11.62
N LEU A 176 7.87 9.33 -10.78
CA LEU A 176 7.12 8.12 -11.04
C LEU A 176 5.62 8.38 -10.96
N LYS A 177 4.86 7.69 -11.79
CA LYS A 177 3.41 7.50 -11.62
C LYS A 177 3.14 6.00 -11.59
N CYS A 178 2.41 5.52 -10.59
CA CYS A 178 2.33 4.09 -10.31
C CYS A 178 0.88 3.60 -10.21
N ASP A 179 0.57 2.43 -10.76
CA ASP A 179 -0.62 1.68 -10.37
C ASP A 179 -0.28 0.83 -9.15
N ILE A 180 -0.91 1.14 -8.01
CA ILE A 180 -0.68 0.48 -6.73
C ILE A 180 -1.96 -0.12 -6.17
N TYR A 181 -1.79 -1.02 -5.20
CA TYR A 181 -2.88 -1.66 -4.50
C TYR A 181 -2.54 -1.99 -3.07
N ILE A 182 -3.57 -2.09 -2.23
CA ILE A 182 -3.39 -2.59 -0.87
C ILE A 182 -3.31 -4.11 -0.88
N ASP A 183 -2.37 -4.62 -0.11
CA ASP A 183 -2.32 -6.02 0.30
C ASP A 183 -3.31 -6.28 1.46
N LYS A 184 -3.27 -7.50 1.98
CA LYS A 184 -3.90 -7.86 3.26
C LYS A 184 -3.27 -7.12 4.44
N ILE A 185 -4.05 -6.95 5.52
CA ILE A 185 -3.49 -6.63 6.83
C ILE A 185 -2.89 -7.91 7.41
N TRP A 186 -1.61 -7.86 7.78
CA TRP A 186 -0.91 -8.94 8.45
C TRP A 186 -0.54 -8.53 9.87
N LYS A 187 -0.52 -9.50 10.79
CA LYS A 187 0.13 -9.35 12.10
C LYS A 187 1.55 -9.92 12.03
N PHE A 188 2.54 -9.11 12.36
CA PHE A 188 3.95 -9.47 12.36
C PHE A 188 4.65 -8.82 13.56
N ASN A 189 5.28 -9.63 14.41
CA ASN A 189 5.91 -9.19 15.66
C ASN A 189 4.98 -8.28 16.48
N ASP A 190 3.76 -8.75 16.72
CA ASP A 190 2.68 -8.06 17.44
C ASP A 190 2.21 -6.72 16.86
N LYS A 191 2.69 -6.37 15.66
CA LYS A 191 2.27 -5.18 14.93
C LYS A 191 1.45 -5.52 13.70
N TYR A 192 0.50 -4.65 13.38
CA TYR A 192 -0.35 -4.74 12.21
C TYR A 192 0.25 -3.95 11.05
N VAL A 193 0.23 -4.52 9.86
CA VAL A 193 0.72 -3.83 8.67
C VAL A 193 -0.12 -4.17 7.45
N CYS A 194 -0.59 -3.13 6.77
CA CYS A 194 -1.16 -3.22 5.43
C CYS A 194 -0.17 -2.58 4.46
N LYS A 195 0.39 -3.36 3.53
CA LYS A 195 1.38 -2.84 2.58
C LYS A 195 0.72 -2.37 1.31
N TRP A 196 1.21 -1.27 0.74
CA TRP A 196 0.98 -0.96 -0.67
C TRP A 196 1.94 -1.77 -1.54
N LYS A 197 1.43 -2.35 -2.61
CA LYS A 197 2.20 -3.06 -3.64
C LYS A 197 1.99 -2.39 -4.98
N VAL A 198 3.01 -2.43 -5.83
CA VAL A 198 2.97 -1.85 -7.18
C VAL A 198 2.74 -2.92 -8.25
N GLU A 199 1.92 -2.59 -9.25
CA GLU A 199 1.74 -3.40 -10.47
C GLU A 199 2.42 -2.78 -11.68
N ARG A 200 2.35 -1.45 -11.81
CA ARG A 200 2.89 -0.73 -12.96
C ARG A 200 3.59 0.55 -12.54
N ILE A 201 4.71 0.85 -13.17
CA ILE A 201 5.51 2.07 -12.92
C ILE A 201 5.80 2.76 -14.24
N LEU A 202 5.35 4.01 -14.36
CA LEU A 202 5.75 4.91 -15.42
C LEU A 202 6.81 5.88 -14.90
N ILE A 203 8.01 5.84 -15.48
CA ILE A 203 9.09 6.80 -15.26
C ILE A 203 8.88 7.97 -16.23
N ILE A 204 8.82 9.19 -15.69
CA ILE A 204 8.47 10.41 -16.43
C ILE A 204 9.69 11.15 -16.95
#